data_AF-A0A432YQF4-F1
#
_entry.id   AF-A0A432YQF4-F1
#
_cell.length_a   1.000
_cell.length_b   1.000
_cell.length_c   1.000
_cell.angle_alpha   90.00
_cell.angle_beta   90.00
_cell.angle_gamma   90.00
#
_symmetry.space_group_name_H-M   'P 1'
#
loop_
_entity.id
_entity.type
_entity.pdbx_description
1 polymer ?
#
loop_
_entity_poly.entity_id
_entity_poly.type
_entity_poly.pdbx_seq_one_letter_code
_entity_poly.pdbx_strand_id
1 'polypeptide(L)'
;MKQLLCQVTTLETLSPNVYRVVLKLPESIDFAAGQYLQVVMSERDKRPFSIASCPSVTGQLELHIGATPDNPYAMEVIERMRKQGELTIEAPLGAANYRRDSERPLILIAGGTGFSYAWSILQAHLRSASQRPITLYWGGRKAGDLYYDDKLKTLAEQHANFYYRPVVEEAQQGWHGAVGLVHHAVLAEQSDLSEADIYVAGRFEMVRVIRDEFHNRGLPLDQLYGDALAFI
;
A
#
# COMPACT_ATOMS: atom_id res chain seq x y z
N MET A 1 -14.61 -13.55 7.36
CA MET A 1 -14.44 -12.27 8.05
C MET A 1 -14.63 -12.53 9.54
N LYS A 2 -13.67 -12.09 10.37
CA LYS A 2 -13.74 -12.20 11.83
C LYS A 2 -13.67 -10.80 12.44
N GLN A 3 -14.39 -10.60 13.54
CA GLN A 3 -14.30 -9.39 14.35
C GLN A 3 -13.42 -9.68 15.57
N LEU A 4 -12.39 -8.86 15.80
CA LEU A 4 -11.35 -9.11 16.80
C LEU A 4 -11.04 -7.85 17.60
N LEU A 5 -10.97 -7.97 18.92
CA LEU A 5 -10.40 -6.94 19.79
C LEU A 5 -8.88 -7.12 19.86
N CYS A 6 -8.14 -6.13 19.37
CA CYS A 6 -6.68 -6.18 19.22
C CYS A 6 -6.02 -5.12 20.10
N GLN A 7 -4.90 -5.47 20.71
CA GLN A 7 -4.09 -4.51 21.48
C GLN A 7 -3.17 -3.72 20.55
N VAL A 8 -3.06 -2.41 20.77
CA VAL A 8 -2.13 -1.54 20.05
C VAL A 8 -0.77 -1.64 20.74
N THR A 9 0.17 -2.36 20.13
CA THR A 9 1.53 -2.55 20.68
C THR A 9 2.50 -1.49 20.20
N THR A 10 2.21 -0.84 19.08
CA THR A 10 3.04 0.25 18.56
C THR A 10 2.15 1.31 17.94
N LEU A 11 2.43 2.56 18.26
CA LEU A 11 1.87 3.74 17.61
C LEU A 11 2.99 4.78 17.50
N GLU A 12 3.61 4.84 16.34
CA GLU A 12 4.75 5.73 16.07
C GLU A 12 4.51 6.60 14.83
N THR A 13 5.16 7.75 14.79
CA THR A 13 5.07 8.68 13.66
C THR A 13 6.13 8.31 12.61
N LEU A 14 5.71 7.99 11.40
CA LEU A 14 6.61 7.75 10.25
C LEU A 14 6.91 9.04 9.48
N SER A 15 5.93 9.92 9.37
CA SER A 15 6.05 11.27 8.81
C SER A 15 5.03 12.18 9.49
N PRO A 16 5.06 13.51 9.27
CA PRO A 16 4.18 14.44 9.99
C PRO A 16 2.69 14.05 10.03
N ASN A 17 2.21 13.32 9.01
CA ASN A 17 0.82 12.92 8.87
C ASN A 17 0.63 11.40 8.70
N VAL A 18 1.65 10.58 8.97
CA VAL A 18 1.56 9.12 8.80
C VAL A 18 2.01 8.42 10.07
N TYR A 19 1.17 7.51 10.56
CA TYR A 19 1.42 6.71 11.74
C TYR A 19 1.60 5.24 11.38
N ARG A 20 2.63 4.61 11.93
CA ARG A 20 2.77 3.16 11.96
C ARG A 20 2.09 2.62 13.20
N VAL A 21 1.15 1.70 12.95
CA VAL A 21 0.37 1.03 13.98
C VAL A 21 0.64 -0.46 13.89
N VAL A 22 1.01 -1.08 15.02
CA VAL A 22 1.08 -2.54 15.14
C VAL A 22 0.01 -3.01 16.10
N LEU A 23 -0.82 -3.92 15.61
CA LEU A 23 -1.90 -4.56 16.35
C LEU A 23 -1.49 -5.98 16.71
N LYS A 24 -1.51 -6.32 18.00
CA LYS A 24 -1.39 -7.71 18.45
C LYS A 24 -2.76 -8.38 18.37
N LEU A 25 -2.81 -9.50 17.65
CA LEU A 25 -4.04 -10.25 17.45
C LEU A 25 -4.29 -11.22 18.62
N PRO A 26 -5.54 -11.37 19.09
CA PRO A 26 -5.88 -12.35 20.13
C PRO A 26 -5.85 -13.79 19.59
N GLU A 27 -6.09 -13.97 18.30
CA GLU A 27 -5.96 -15.23 17.56
C GLU A 27 -5.39 -14.95 16.16
N SER A 28 -4.79 -15.95 15.53
CA SER A 28 -4.26 -15.79 14.17
C SER A 28 -5.38 -15.66 13.14
N ILE A 29 -5.14 -14.84 12.13
CA ILE A 29 -5.99 -14.76 10.94
C ILE A 29 -5.17 -15.08 9.70
N ASP A 30 -5.77 -15.82 8.79
CA ASP A 30 -5.22 -16.02 7.46
C ASP A 30 -5.68 -14.87 6.57
N PHE A 31 -4.72 -14.18 5.94
CA PHE A 31 -4.98 -13.15 4.94
C PHE A 31 -3.98 -13.25 3.78
N ALA A 32 -4.35 -12.67 2.64
CA ALA A 32 -3.47 -12.55 1.48
C ALA A 32 -2.87 -11.14 1.40
N ALA A 33 -1.64 -11.04 0.88
CA ALA A 33 -0.97 -9.75 0.71
C ALA A 33 -1.79 -8.85 -0.23
N GLY A 34 -1.97 -7.60 0.16
CA GLY A 34 -2.87 -6.65 -0.50
C GLY A 34 -4.29 -6.58 0.10
N GLN A 35 -4.64 -7.44 1.05
CA GLN A 35 -5.92 -7.31 1.77
C GLN A 35 -5.91 -6.18 2.80
N TYR A 36 -7.11 -5.74 3.19
CA TYR A 36 -7.32 -4.70 4.18
C TYR A 36 -8.14 -5.20 5.37
N LEU A 37 -8.17 -4.39 6.43
CA LEU A 37 -9.07 -4.55 7.57
C LEU A 37 -9.95 -3.32 7.71
N GLN A 38 -11.04 -3.43 8.46
CA GLN A 38 -11.83 -2.28 8.90
C GLN A 38 -11.69 -2.08 10.40
N VAL A 39 -11.41 -0.86 10.83
CA VAL A 39 -11.53 -0.47 12.24
C VAL A 39 -13.00 -0.17 12.53
N VAL A 40 -13.57 -0.86 13.52
CA VAL A 40 -14.98 -0.71 13.92
C VAL A 40 -15.09 0.48 14.87
N MET A 41 -15.50 1.62 14.33
CA MET A 41 -15.70 2.84 15.12
C MET A 41 -17.06 2.85 15.81
N SER A 42 -18.09 2.31 15.13
CA SER A 42 -19.42 1.95 15.63
C SER A 42 -20.04 0.90 14.68
N GLU A 43 -21.26 0.43 14.95
CA GLU A 43 -21.96 -0.50 14.04
C GLU A 43 -22.12 0.03 12.61
N ARG A 44 -22.23 1.36 12.44
CA ARG A 44 -22.44 2.03 11.15
C ARG A 44 -21.20 2.77 10.63
N ASP A 45 -20.10 2.75 11.37
CA ASP A 45 -18.86 3.44 11.02
C ASP A 45 -17.69 2.47 11.07
N LYS A 46 -17.25 2.03 9.89
CA LYS A 46 -16.18 1.05 9.69
C LYS A 46 -15.15 1.62 8.73
N ARG A 47 -13.93 1.80 9.21
CA ARG A 47 -12.89 2.58 8.51
C ARG A 47 -11.84 1.64 7.90
N PRO A 48 -11.72 1.54 6.56
CA PRO A 48 -10.81 0.59 5.92
C PRO A 48 -9.36 1.09 5.96
N PHE A 49 -8.43 0.18 6.27
CA PHE A 49 -6.99 0.40 6.18
C PHE A 49 -6.31 -0.86 5.62
N SER A 50 -5.52 -0.70 4.56
CA SER A 50 -4.74 -1.81 4.00
C SER A 50 -3.76 -2.35 5.02
N ILE A 51 -3.66 -3.68 5.10
CA ILE A 51 -2.67 -4.34 5.96
C ILE A 51 -1.31 -4.16 5.30
N ALA A 52 -0.36 -3.56 6.02
CA ALA A 52 0.99 -3.28 5.55
C ALA A 52 1.96 -4.45 5.81
N SER A 53 1.69 -5.29 6.80
CA SER A 53 2.53 -6.45 7.09
C SER A 53 2.38 -7.56 6.05
N CYS A 54 3.41 -8.39 5.92
CA CYS A 54 3.39 -9.60 5.11
C CYS A 54 2.53 -10.70 5.79
N PRO A 55 1.72 -11.47 5.05
CA PRO A 55 0.95 -12.61 5.59
C PRO A 55 1.73 -13.66 6.38
N SER A 56 3.03 -13.80 6.12
CA SER A 56 3.86 -14.76 6.87
C SER A 56 4.21 -14.27 8.28
N VAL A 57 3.92 -13.02 8.62
CA VAL A 57 4.08 -12.48 9.97
C VAL A 57 2.80 -12.78 10.76
N THR A 58 2.86 -13.78 11.63
CA THR A 58 1.71 -14.24 12.41
C THR A 58 1.57 -13.50 13.73
N GLY A 59 0.35 -13.43 14.27
CA GLY A 59 0.06 -12.88 15.61
C GLY A 59 0.04 -11.36 15.69
N GLN A 60 0.36 -10.65 14.61
CA GLN A 60 0.30 -9.19 14.55
C GLN A 60 -0.03 -8.68 13.14
N LEU A 61 -0.65 -7.50 13.06
CA LEU A 61 -0.86 -6.76 11.82
C LEU A 61 -0.21 -5.38 11.91
N GLU A 62 0.40 -4.93 10.83
CA GLU A 62 0.94 -3.58 10.71
C GLU A 62 0.06 -2.76 9.77
N LEU A 63 -0.16 -1.48 10.09
CA LEU A 63 -0.89 -0.51 9.28
C LEU A 63 -0.07 0.78 9.17
N HIS A 64 -0.09 1.43 8.01
CA HIS A 64 0.30 2.85 7.91
C HIS A 64 -0.93 3.70 7.66
N ILE A 65 -1.27 4.54 8.64
CA ILE A 65 -2.48 5.35 8.65
C ILE A 65 -2.09 6.80 8.37
N GLY A 66 -2.57 7.32 7.24
CA GLY A 66 -2.43 8.71 6.84
C GLY A 66 -3.50 9.53 7.52
N ALA A 67 -3.13 10.29 8.55
CA ALA A 67 -4.02 11.14 9.32
C ALA A 67 -3.45 12.56 9.34
N THR A 68 -4.11 13.44 8.60
CA THR A 68 -3.82 14.86 8.56
C THR A 68 -4.83 15.62 9.45
N PRO A 69 -4.51 16.83 9.94
CA PRO A 69 -5.45 17.63 10.74
C PRO A 69 -6.77 17.93 10.03
N ASP A 70 -6.76 18.01 8.70
CA ASP A 70 -7.93 18.20 7.82
C ASP A 70 -8.67 16.89 7.48
N ASN A 71 -8.15 15.74 7.89
CA ASN A 71 -8.80 14.44 7.76
C ASN A 71 -9.20 13.88 9.15
N PRO A 72 -10.34 14.32 9.71
CA PRO A 72 -10.82 13.83 11.00
C PRO A 72 -11.09 12.32 10.99
N TYR A 73 -11.39 11.73 9.81
CA TYR A 73 -11.73 10.32 9.68
C TYR A 73 -10.58 9.38 10.05
N ALA A 74 -9.35 9.68 9.60
CA ALA A 74 -8.20 8.88 10.02
C ALA A 74 -7.69 9.30 11.41
N MET A 75 -7.75 10.59 11.75
CA MET A 75 -7.23 11.11 13.02
C MET A 75 -8.02 10.58 14.24
N GLU A 76 -9.34 10.47 14.15
CA GLU A 76 -10.15 9.90 15.23
C GLU A 76 -9.80 8.44 15.56
N VAL A 77 -9.36 7.67 14.56
CA VAL A 77 -8.88 6.28 14.78
C VAL A 77 -7.60 6.32 15.61
N ILE A 78 -6.66 7.19 15.25
CA ILE A 78 -5.40 7.39 15.99
C ILE A 78 -5.67 7.85 17.42
N GLU A 79 -6.57 8.82 17.60
CA GLU A 79 -6.96 9.31 18.93
C GLU A 79 -7.63 8.22 19.78
N ARG A 80 -8.44 7.35 19.18
CA ARG A 80 -9.01 6.20 19.88
C ARG A 80 -7.92 5.24 20.33
N MET A 81 -6.97 4.90 19.46
CA MET A 81 -5.82 4.05 19.80
C MET A 81 -5.02 4.63 20.97
N ARG A 82 -4.74 5.95 20.97
CA ARG A 82 -4.01 6.63 22.04
C ARG A 82 -4.73 6.53 23.39
N LYS A 83 -6.05 6.69 23.39
CA LYS A 83 -6.86 6.74 24.62
C LYS A 83 -7.15 5.36 25.19
N GLN A 84 -7.41 4.38 24.32
CA GLN A 84 -7.89 3.06 24.73
C GLN A 84 -6.78 2.00 24.76
N GLY A 85 -5.73 2.14 23.94
CA GLY A 85 -4.68 1.12 23.80
C GLY A 85 -5.12 -0.15 23.07
N GLU A 86 -6.35 -0.19 22.57
CA GLU A 86 -6.93 -1.32 21.85
C GLU A 86 -7.92 -0.85 20.78
N LEU A 87 -8.24 -1.74 19.84
CA LEU A 87 -9.22 -1.52 18.78
C LEU A 87 -9.93 -2.79 18.39
N THR A 88 -11.21 -2.65 18.07
CA THR A 88 -11.97 -3.70 17.39
C THR A 88 -11.81 -3.57 15.88
N ILE A 89 -11.42 -4.66 15.22
CA ILE A 89 -11.26 -4.72 13.76
C ILE A 89 -12.14 -5.81 13.15
N GLU A 90 -12.44 -5.68 11.87
CA GLU A 90 -12.94 -6.75 11.00
C GLU A 90 -11.89 -7.08 9.94
N ALA A 91 -11.51 -8.35 9.83
CA ALA A 91 -10.46 -8.80 8.91
C ALA A 91 -10.57 -10.28 8.51
N PRO A 92 -9.91 -10.69 7.40
CA PRO A 92 -9.48 -9.81 6.31
C PRO A 92 -10.65 -9.43 5.39
N LEU A 93 -10.46 -8.37 4.59
CA LEU A 93 -11.33 -7.93 3.50
C LEU A 93 -10.50 -7.61 2.24
N GLY A 94 -11.18 -7.44 1.11
CA GLY A 94 -10.56 -7.09 -0.18
C GLY A 94 -10.23 -8.30 -1.04
N ALA A 95 -10.37 -8.11 -2.36
CA ALA A 95 -10.17 -9.15 -3.37
C ALA A 95 -8.94 -8.88 -4.26
N ALA A 96 -8.39 -7.65 -4.23
CA ALA A 96 -7.21 -7.24 -4.98
C ALA A 96 -5.91 -7.75 -4.34
N ASN A 97 -5.81 -9.07 -4.13
CA ASN A 97 -4.64 -9.68 -3.50
C ASN A 97 -3.60 -10.17 -4.51
N TYR A 98 -2.37 -10.30 -4.02
CA TYR A 98 -1.20 -10.75 -4.79
C TYR A 98 -1.40 -12.14 -5.43
N ARG A 99 -1.37 -12.18 -6.77
CA ARG A 99 -1.39 -13.41 -7.59
C ARG A 99 -0.02 -14.08 -7.59
N ARG A 100 0.19 -14.99 -6.63
CA ARG A 100 1.47 -15.69 -6.41
C ARG A 100 1.90 -16.58 -7.58
N ASP A 101 0.94 -17.16 -8.29
CA ASP A 101 1.19 -18.13 -9.36
C ASP A 101 1.38 -17.47 -10.75
N SER A 102 1.33 -16.13 -10.81
CA SER A 102 1.60 -15.39 -12.04
C SER A 102 3.11 -15.21 -12.25
N GLU A 103 3.56 -15.44 -13.48
CA GLU A 103 4.95 -15.19 -13.91
C GLU A 103 5.13 -13.83 -14.59
N ARG A 104 4.05 -13.04 -14.71
CA ARG A 104 4.05 -11.72 -15.35
C ARG A 104 4.87 -10.72 -14.52
N PRO A 105 5.62 -9.80 -15.16
CA PRO A 105 6.25 -8.68 -14.48
C PRO A 105 5.27 -7.95 -13.57
N LEU A 106 5.71 -7.63 -12.36
CA LEU A 106 4.87 -7.03 -11.34
C LEU A 106 5.14 -5.53 -11.24
N ILE A 107 4.10 -4.72 -11.42
CA ILE A 107 4.18 -3.27 -11.21
C ILE A 107 3.30 -2.92 -10.01
N LEU A 108 3.91 -2.35 -8.97
CA LEU A 108 3.22 -1.79 -7.82
C LEU A 108 3.18 -0.27 -7.96
N ILE A 109 1.99 0.32 -7.80
CA ILE A 109 1.80 1.77 -7.87
C ILE A 109 1.13 2.22 -6.58
N ALA A 110 1.83 3.05 -5.83
CA ALA A 110 1.35 3.62 -4.57
C ALA A 110 1.32 5.15 -4.67
N GLY A 111 0.24 5.77 -4.18
CA GLY A 111 0.24 7.19 -3.84
C GLY A 111 -0.01 7.39 -2.35
N GLY A 112 0.85 8.18 -1.70
CA GLY A 112 0.76 8.43 -0.26
C GLY A 112 0.72 7.12 0.54
N THR A 113 -0.29 6.95 1.40
CA THR A 113 -0.47 5.74 2.23
C THR A 113 -1.04 4.53 1.50
N GLY A 114 -1.35 4.64 0.20
CA GLY A 114 -1.50 3.47 -0.67
C GLY A 114 -0.26 2.56 -0.65
N PHE A 115 0.88 3.09 -0.16
CA PHE A 115 2.07 2.31 0.14
C PHE A 115 1.83 1.12 1.07
N SER A 116 0.90 1.17 2.03
CA SER A 116 0.60 0.01 2.90
C SER A 116 0.25 -1.24 2.09
N TYR A 117 -0.64 -1.08 1.10
CA TYR A 117 -1.05 -2.14 0.19
C TYR A 117 0.13 -2.68 -0.63
N ALA A 118 0.88 -1.77 -1.28
CA ALA A 118 2.04 -2.13 -2.08
C ALA A 118 3.14 -2.81 -1.24
N TRP A 119 3.35 -2.33 -0.01
CA TRP A 119 4.36 -2.83 0.92
C TRP A 119 4.07 -4.27 1.38
N SER A 120 2.80 -4.60 1.62
CA SER A 120 2.41 -5.98 1.92
C SER A 120 2.72 -6.93 0.77
N ILE A 121 2.39 -6.52 -0.47
CA ILE A 121 2.64 -7.31 -1.68
C ILE A 121 4.15 -7.44 -1.93
N LEU A 122 4.91 -6.35 -1.87
CA LEU A 122 6.37 -6.35 -2.04
C LEU A 122 7.04 -7.30 -1.05
N GLN A 123 6.71 -7.23 0.24
CA GLN A 123 7.29 -8.14 1.23
C GLN A 123 6.93 -9.60 0.97
N ALA A 124 5.69 -9.89 0.55
CA ALA A 124 5.29 -11.25 0.22
C ALA A 124 6.03 -11.78 -1.02
N HIS A 125 6.25 -10.93 -2.02
CA HIS A 125 7.03 -11.26 -3.21
C HIS A 125 8.50 -11.54 -2.85
N LEU A 126 9.18 -10.63 -2.14
CA LEU A 126 10.60 -10.75 -1.78
C LEU A 126 10.91 -11.94 -0.84
N ARG A 127 9.92 -12.43 -0.09
CA ARG A 127 10.05 -13.65 0.74
C ARG A 127 9.74 -14.94 0.00
N SER A 128 9.16 -14.85 -1.18
CA SER A 128 8.88 -16.02 -2.02
C SER A 128 10.12 -16.44 -2.80
N ALA A 129 10.08 -17.62 -3.43
CA ALA A 129 11.12 -18.05 -4.35
C ALA A 129 11.03 -17.40 -5.75
N SER A 130 9.99 -16.58 -6.00
CA SER A 130 9.74 -15.99 -7.32
C SER A 130 10.89 -15.06 -7.73
N GLN A 131 11.34 -15.21 -8.97
CA GLN A 131 12.35 -14.35 -9.59
C GLN A 131 11.74 -13.33 -10.56
N ARG A 132 10.40 -13.27 -10.65
CA ARG A 132 9.75 -12.33 -11.56
C ARG A 132 10.14 -10.90 -11.18
N PRO A 133 10.41 -10.02 -12.15
CA PRO A 133 10.78 -8.65 -11.85
C PRO A 133 9.61 -7.92 -11.18
N ILE A 134 9.92 -7.13 -10.16
CA ILE A 134 8.97 -6.27 -9.47
C ILE A 134 9.45 -4.82 -9.45
N THR A 135 8.60 -3.89 -9.89
CA THR A 135 8.88 -2.45 -9.85
C THR A 135 7.86 -1.75 -8.98
N LEU A 136 8.33 -1.03 -7.95
CA LEU A 136 7.49 -0.16 -7.12
C LEU A 136 7.66 1.30 -7.53
N TYR A 137 6.58 1.90 -8.02
CA TYR A 137 6.44 3.34 -8.19
C TYR A 137 5.70 3.92 -6.99
N TRP A 138 6.36 4.79 -6.23
CA TRP A 138 5.74 5.43 -5.06
C TRP A 138 5.71 6.95 -5.22
N GLY A 139 4.50 7.47 -5.38
CA GLY A 139 4.22 8.90 -5.52
C GLY A 139 3.94 9.58 -4.19
N GLY A 140 4.64 10.69 -3.95
CA GLY A 140 4.41 11.64 -2.87
C GLY A 140 4.37 13.07 -3.39
N ARG A 141 3.92 14.02 -2.58
CA ARG A 141 3.99 15.44 -2.97
C ARG A 141 5.43 15.94 -2.88
N LYS A 142 6.11 15.61 -1.79
CA LYS A 142 7.52 15.95 -1.53
C LYS A 142 8.28 14.71 -1.04
N ALA A 143 9.61 14.79 -1.05
CA ALA A 143 10.48 13.68 -0.64
C ALA A 143 10.15 13.13 0.76
N GLY A 144 9.83 14.00 1.73
CA GLY A 144 9.47 13.60 3.10
C GLY A 144 8.16 12.82 3.23
N ASP A 145 7.34 12.75 2.17
CA ASP A 145 6.13 11.92 2.18
C ASP A 145 6.47 10.44 1.89
N LEU A 146 7.64 10.17 1.30
CA LEU A 146 8.17 8.84 1.01
C LEU A 146 8.90 8.32 2.25
N TYR A 147 8.18 8.10 3.33
CA TYR A 147 8.75 7.84 4.66
C TYR A 147 9.61 6.57 4.78
N TYR A 148 9.52 5.63 3.83
CA TYR A 148 10.35 4.42 3.74
C TYR A 148 11.35 4.47 2.57
N ASP A 149 11.66 5.65 2.04
CA ASP A 149 12.55 5.83 0.87
C ASP A 149 13.91 5.15 1.04
N ASP A 150 14.63 5.43 2.14
CA ASP A 150 15.94 4.82 2.40
C ASP A 150 15.85 3.29 2.53
N LYS A 151 14.80 2.81 3.20
CA LYS A 151 14.55 1.36 3.36
C LYS A 151 14.33 0.68 2.02
N LEU A 152 13.56 1.29 1.12
CA LEU A 152 13.28 0.75 -0.21
C LEU A 152 14.50 0.81 -1.12
N LYS A 153 15.33 1.85 -1.02
CA LYS A 153 16.63 1.93 -1.72
C LYS A 153 17.55 0.79 -1.29
N THR A 154 17.73 0.58 0.01
CA THR A 154 18.52 -0.54 0.53
C THR A 154 17.97 -1.90 0.07
N LEU A 155 16.64 -2.08 0.03
CA LEU A 155 16.05 -3.31 -0.48
C LEU A 155 16.29 -3.51 -1.98
N ALA A 156 16.26 -2.45 -2.78
CA ALA A 156 16.56 -2.52 -4.22
C ALA A 156 18.03 -2.90 -4.48
N GLU A 157 18.96 -2.51 -3.61
CA GLU A 157 20.36 -2.94 -3.67
C GLU A 157 20.54 -4.42 -3.31
N GLN A 158 19.69 -4.95 -2.43
CA GLN A 158 19.76 -6.33 -1.94
C GLN A 158 19.08 -7.35 -2.86
N HIS A 159 18.15 -6.92 -3.71
CA HIS A 159 17.34 -7.80 -4.55
C HIS A 159 17.43 -7.38 -6.02
N ALA A 160 18.16 -8.17 -6.82
CA ALA A 160 18.40 -7.86 -8.23
C ALA A 160 17.13 -7.79 -9.11
N ASN A 161 16.03 -8.41 -8.68
CA ASN A 161 14.74 -8.39 -9.36
C ASN A 161 13.78 -7.32 -8.81
N PHE A 162 14.21 -6.47 -7.88
CA PHE A 162 13.40 -5.39 -7.33
C PHE A 162 13.91 -4.01 -7.76
N TYR A 163 13.01 -3.23 -8.34
CA TYR A 163 13.26 -1.88 -8.79
C TYR A 163 12.38 -0.90 -8.02
N TYR A 164 13.00 0.08 -7.38
CA TYR A 164 12.28 1.17 -6.72
C TYR A 164 12.36 2.45 -7.54
N ARG A 165 11.22 3.11 -7.71
CA ARG A 165 11.04 4.35 -8.48
C ARG A 165 10.30 5.37 -7.61
N PRO A 166 11.01 6.15 -6.79
CA PRO A 166 10.39 7.24 -6.05
C PRO A 166 9.99 8.37 -7.01
N VAL A 167 8.77 8.90 -6.82
CA VAL A 167 8.23 10.00 -7.63
C VAL A 167 7.70 11.10 -6.71
N VAL A 168 8.10 12.34 -6.97
CA VAL A 168 7.60 13.51 -6.23
C VAL A 168 7.02 14.57 -7.15
N GLU A 169 5.94 15.23 -6.74
CA GLU A 169 5.38 16.36 -7.49
C GLU A 169 6.25 17.63 -7.34
N GLU A 170 6.76 17.87 -6.13
CA GLU A 170 7.55 19.03 -5.75
C GLU A 170 8.98 18.58 -5.39
N ALA A 171 9.88 18.64 -6.38
CA ALA A 171 11.27 18.27 -6.19
C ALA A 171 12.07 19.36 -5.46
N GLN A 172 12.80 18.97 -4.42
CA GLN A 172 13.80 19.83 -3.78
C GLN A 172 15.15 19.72 -4.48
N GLN A 173 16.05 20.68 -4.24
CA GLN A 173 17.42 20.61 -4.73
C GLN A 173 18.09 19.29 -4.26
N GLY A 174 18.72 18.58 -5.19
CA GLY A 174 19.34 17.26 -4.91
C GLY A 174 18.37 16.07 -5.00
N TRP A 175 17.14 16.27 -5.47
CA TRP A 175 16.26 15.14 -5.81
C TRP A 175 16.77 14.40 -7.05
N HIS A 176 16.90 13.08 -6.93
CA HIS A 176 17.41 12.21 -8.00
C HIS A 176 16.36 11.21 -8.52
N GLY A 177 15.15 11.20 -7.95
CA GLY A 177 14.04 10.37 -8.42
C GLY A 177 13.26 11.03 -9.57
N ALA A 178 12.16 10.41 -9.97
CA ALA A 178 11.27 10.99 -10.97
C ALA A 178 10.50 12.19 -10.39
N VAL A 179 10.09 13.11 -11.27
CA VAL A 179 9.32 14.31 -10.91
C VAL A 179 8.00 14.32 -11.68
N GLY A 180 6.90 14.59 -10.98
CA GLY A 180 5.55 14.65 -11.53
C GLY A 180 4.61 13.58 -10.96
N LEU A 181 3.65 13.16 -11.77
CA LEU A 181 2.63 12.18 -11.37
C LEU A 181 3.17 10.74 -11.52
N VAL A 182 2.84 9.88 -10.56
CA VAL A 182 3.36 8.51 -10.50
C VAL A 182 3.06 7.69 -11.76
N HIS A 183 1.89 7.87 -12.38
CA HIS A 183 1.50 7.13 -13.59
C HIS A 183 2.26 7.59 -14.83
N HIS A 184 2.67 8.86 -14.91
CA HIS A 184 3.56 9.32 -15.97
C HIS A 184 4.94 8.67 -15.86
N ALA A 185 5.46 8.47 -14.65
CA ALA A 185 6.73 7.78 -14.45
C ALA A 185 6.66 6.31 -14.92
N VAL A 186 5.53 5.64 -14.69
CA VAL A 186 5.29 4.28 -15.24
C VAL A 186 5.31 4.31 -16.76
N LEU A 187 4.54 5.21 -17.39
CA LEU A 187 4.42 5.29 -18.86
C LEU A 187 5.72 5.74 -19.55
N ALA A 188 6.63 6.41 -18.83
CA ALA A 188 7.93 6.80 -19.35
C ALA A 188 8.92 5.64 -19.40
N GLU A 189 8.78 4.66 -18.49
CA GLU A 189 9.72 3.53 -18.36
C GLU A 189 9.16 2.23 -18.97
N GLN A 190 7.85 2.02 -18.91
CA GLN A 190 7.18 0.81 -19.36
C GLN A 190 6.58 1.03 -20.75
N SER A 191 7.24 0.49 -21.78
CA SER A 191 6.78 0.63 -23.18
C SER A 191 5.60 -0.28 -23.52
N ASP A 192 5.45 -1.39 -22.80
CA ASP A 192 4.38 -2.37 -22.98
C ASP A 192 3.80 -2.79 -21.63
N LEU A 193 2.50 -2.55 -21.43
CA LEU A 193 1.77 -2.92 -20.23
C LEU A 193 0.95 -4.20 -20.41
N SER A 194 0.88 -4.73 -21.64
CA SER A 194 0.02 -5.87 -21.99
C SER A 194 0.43 -7.17 -21.33
N GLU A 195 1.69 -7.26 -20.88
CA GLU A 195 2.28 -8.43 -20.23
C GLU A 195 2.50 -8.28 -18.72
N ALA A 196 2.13 -7.15 -18.12
CA ALA A 196 2.30 -6.91 -16.68
C ALA A 196 1.06 -7.29 -15.85
N ASP A 197 1.29 -7.59 -14.57
CA ASP A 197 0.27 -7.49 -13.52
C ASP A 197 0.48 -6.18 -12.75
N ILE A 198 -0.54 -5.33 -12.67
CA ILE A 198 -0.45 -4.01 -12.06
C ILE A 198 -1.32 -3.93 -10.82
N TYR A 199 -0.72 -3.57 -9.68
CA TYR A 199 -1.39 -3.41 -8.41
C TYR A 199 -1.31 -1.95 -7.98
N VAL A 200 -2.46 -1.29 -7.86
CA VAL A 200 -2.55 0.15 -7.62
C VAL A 200 -3.33 0.45 -6.34
N ALA A 201 -2.79 1.36 -5.51
CA ALA A 201 -3.48 1.90 -4.35
C ALA A 201 -3.17 3.38 -4.13
N GLY A 202 -4.21 4.14 -3.79
CA GLY A 202 -4.13 5.57 -3.52
C GLY A 202 -5.50 6.23 -3.61
N ARG A 203 -5.52 7.54 -3.83
CA ARG A 203 -6.76 8.30 -4.05
C ARG A 203 -7.53 7.76 -5.26
N PHE A 204 -8.86 7.73 -5.17
CA PHE A 204 -9.72 7.13 -6.20
C PHE A 204 -9.57 7.83 -7.56
N GLU A 205 -9.36 9.14 -7.56
CA GLU A 205 -9.14 9.92 -8.77
C GLU A 205 -7.87 9.46 -9.50
N MET A 206 -6.81 9.16 -8.74
CA MET A 206 -5.55 8.67 -9.31
C MET A 206 -5.72 7.25 -9.86
N VAL A 207 -6.40 6.36 -9.13
CA VAL A 207 -6.68 4.99 -9.61
C VAL A 207 -7.51 5.02 -10.90
N ARG A 208 -8.50 5.90 -10.97
CA ARG A 208 -9.33 6.08 -12.17
C ARG A 208 -8.52 6.53 -13.38
N VAL A 209 -7.66 7.54 -13.21
CA VAL A 209 -6.77 8.00 -14.30
C VAL A 209 -5.84 6.87 -14.75
N ILE A 210 -5.23 6.14 -13.82
CA ILE A 210 -4.36 5.00 -14.14
C ILE A 210 -5.12 3.94 -14.95
N ARG A 211 -6.33 3.56 -14.50
CA ARG A 211 -7.16 2.57 -15.20
C ARG A 211 -7.40 2.98 -16.64
N ASP A 212 -7.88 4.20 -16.85
CA ASP A 212 -8.31 4.68 -18.16
C ASP A 212 -7.09 4.86 -19.10
N GLU A 213 -6.00 5.47 -18.62
CA GLU A 213 -4.80 5.70 -19.43
C GLU A 213 -4.05 4.41 -19.76
N PHE A 214 -3.90 3.51 -18.80
CA PHE A 214 -3.14 2.28 -19.02
C PHE A 214 -3.90 1.32 -19.91
N HIS A 215 -5.23 1.27 -19.78
CA HIS A 215 -6.07 0.50 -20.70
C HIS A 215 -5.93 1.00 -22.14
N ASN A 216 -5.93 2.32 -22.35
CA ASN A 216 -5.67 2.92 -23.67
C ASN A 216 -4.25 2.63 -24.21
N ARG A 217 -3.32 2.23 -23.34
CA ARG A 217 -1.96 1.79 -23.68
C ARG A 217 -1.82 0.27 -23.76
N GLY A 218 -2.93 -0.48 -23.75
CA GLY A 218 -2.95 -1.92 -23.98
C GLY A 218 -2.94 -2.79 -22.73
N LEU A 219 -3.08 -2.22 -21.53
CA LEU A 219 -3.26 -3.02 -20.30
C LEU A 219 -4.63 -3.75 -20.32
N PRO A 220 -4.65 -5.09 -20.21
CA PRO A 220 -5.87 -5.84 -19.95
C PRO A 220 -6.40 -5.48 -18.57
N LEU A 221 -7.67 -5.07 -18.47
CA LEU A 221 -8.25 -4.60 -17.20
C LEU A 221 -8.35 -5.72 -16.14
N ASP A 222 -8.37 -6.98 -16.55
CA ASP A 222 -8.28 -8.15 -15.67
C ASP A 222 -6.88 -8.31 -15.04
N GLN A 223 -5.87 -7.60 -15.54
CA GLN A 223 -4.52 -7.50 -14.97
C GLN A 223 -4.26 -6.20 -14.21
N LEU A 224 -5.30 -5.41 -13.96
CA LEU A 224 -5.25 -4.25 -13.08
C LEU A 224 -6.00 -4.54 -11.78
N TYR A 225 -5.27 -4.49 -10.66
CA TYR A 225 -5.76 -4.87 -9.35
C TYR A 225 -5.69 -3.68 -8.38
N GLY A 226 -6.79 -3.43 -7.66
CA GLY A 226 -6.85 -2.44 -6.59
C GLY A 226 -8.27 -2.32 -6.07
N ASP A 227 -8.46 -2.27 -4.75
CA ASP A 227 -9.82 -2.29 -4.18
C ASP A 227 -10.66 -1.09 -4.62
N ALA A 228 -10.04 0.05 -4.93
CA ALA A 228 -10.73 1.23 -5.46
C ALA A 228 -11.47 0.95 -6.79
N LEU A 229 -10.98 -0.01 -7.61
CA LEU A 229 -11.60 -0.40 -8.89
C LEU A 229 -12.99 -1.00 -8.71
N ALA A 230 -13.31 -1.55 -7.53
CA ALA A 230 -14.64 -2.07 -7.24
C ALA A 230 -15.69 -0.96 -7.05
N PHE A 231 -15.27 0.31 -6.98
CA PHE A 231 -16.12 1.47 -6.69
C PHE A 231 -16.14 2.51 -7.81
N ILE A 232 -15.43 2.28 -8.93
CA ILE A 232 -15.27 3.26 -10.03
C ILE A 232 -15.53 2.66 -11.42
#